data_AF-G8TPV2-F1
#
_entry.id   AF-G8TPV2-F1
#
_cell.length_a   1.000
_cell.length_b   1.000
_cell.length_c   1.000
_cell.angle_alpha   90.00
_cell.angle_beta   90.00
_cell.angle_gamma   90.00
#
_symmetry.space_group_name_H-M   'P 1'
#
loop_
_entity.id
_entity.type
_entity.pdbx_description
1 polymer ?
#
loop_
_entity_poly.entity_id
_entity_poly.type
_entity_poly.pdbx_seq_one_letter_code
_entity_poly.pdbx_strand_id
1 'polypeptide(L)'
;MKKYLMYHCTPFIVAAVLCLIPIVFGLITITSLRGLSLLLFLPALLLLLGVDSVIKAWTKGNVNYVWIIEALVVGVILITWRFAL
;
A
#
# COMPACT_ATOMS: atom_id res chain seq x y z
N MET A 1 -6.49 16.66 17.06
CA MET A 1 -5.18 16.16 16.58
C MET A 1 -5.17 14.66 16.27
N LYS A 2 -5.63 13.74 17.16
CA LYS A 2 -5.64 12.28 16.90
C LYS A 2 -6.33 11.85 15.59
N LYS A 3 -7.50 12.43 15.26
CA LYS A 3 -8.21 12.15 14.00
C LYS A 3 -7.44 12.57 12.74
N TYR A 4 -6.63 13.62 12.83
CA TYR A 4 -5.82 14.10 11.70
C TYR A 4 -4.66 13.15 11.40
N LEU A 5 -3.99 12.65 12.45
CA LEU A 5 -2.94 11.63 12.33
C LEU A 5 -3.47 10.33 11.74
N MET A 6 -4.65 9.87 12.19
CA MET A 6 -5.29 8.66 11.64
C MET A 6 -5.75 8.81 10.18
N TYR A 7 -5.99 10.04 9.72
CA TYR A 7 -6.36 10.33 8.34
C TYR A 7 -5.17 10.32 7.36
N HIS A 8 -3.97 10.58 7.87
CA HIS A 8 -2.73 10.56 7.08
C HIS A 8 -1.90 9.28 7.28
N CYS A 9 -2.12 8.54 8.36
CA CYS A 9 -1.48 7.24 8.60
C CYS A 9 -2.52 6.12 8.38
N THR A 10 -2.96 5.99 7.13
CA THR A 10 -3.95 4.99 6.74
C THR A 10 -3.28 3.65 6.42
N PRO A 11 -4.01 2.52 6.52
CA PRO A 11 -3.45 1.19 6.25
C PRO A 11 -2.73 1.09 4.90
N PHE A 12 -3.19 1.81 3.87
CA PHE A 12 -2.51 1.86 2.57
C PHE A 12 -1.17 2.59 2.61
N ILE A 13 -1.08 3.68 3.36
CA ILE A 13 0.20 4.41 3.53
C ILE A 13 1.19 3.56 4.31
N VAL A 14 0.74 2.87 5.36
CA VAL A 14 1.59 1.93 6.11
C VAL A 14 2.06 0.78 5.21
N ALA A 15 1.16 0.19 4.41
CA ALA A 15 1.49 -0.86 3.45
C ALA A 15 2.49 -0.36 2.38
N ALA A 16 2.31 0.85 1.85
CA ALA A 16 3.22 1.45 0.88
C ALA A 16 4.62 1.69 1.46
N VAL A 17 4.73 2.17 2.70
CA VAL A 17 6.01 2.35 3.39
C VAL A 17 6.71 1.00 3.62
N LEU A 18 5.97 -0.03 4.06
CA LEU A 18 6.53 -1.37 4.22
C LEU A 18 7.01 -1.96 2.90
N CYS A 19 6.32 -1.69 1.81
CA CYS A 19 6.71 -2.12 0.47
C CYS A 19 7.97 -1.40 -0.05
N LEU A 20 8.28 -0.20 0.43
CA LEU A 20 9.51 0.52 0.05
C LEU A 20 10.79 -0.14 0.61
N ILE A 21 10.70 -0.83 1.74
CA ILE A 21 11.85 -1.50 2.37
C ILE A 21 12.51 -2.54 1.43
N PRO A 22 11.80 -3.56 0.92
CA PRO A 22 12.38 -4.53 -0.01
C PRO A 22 12.79 -3.89 -1.34
N ILE A 23 12.16 -2.78 -1.75
CA ILE A 23 12.55 -2.02 -2.95
C ILE A 23 13.94 -1.40 -2.77
N VAL A 24 14.18 -0.71 -1.66
CA VAL A 24 15.48 -0.10 -1.35
C VAL A 24 16.57 -1.16 -1.23
N PHE A 25 16.29 -2.26 -0.52
CA PHE A 25 17.24 -3.38 -0.40
C PHE A 25 17.53 -4.04 -1.75
N GLY A 26 16.51 -4.22 -2.60
CA GLY A 26 16.65 -4.81 -3.93
C GLY A 26 17.39 -3.92 -4.93
N LEU A 27 17.25 -2.59 -4.82
CA LEU A 27 18.02 -1.60 -5.59
C LEU A 27 19.50 -1.56 -5.20
N ILE A 28 19.80 -1.69 -3.90
CA ILE A 28 21.19 -1.70 -3.41
C ILE A 28 21.91 -2.99 -3.81
N THR A 29 21.17 -4.10 -3.96
CA THR A 29 21.73 -5.42 -4.26
C THR A 29 21.67 -5.83 -5.74
N ILE A 30 21.47 -4.88 -6.67
CA ILE A 30 21.28 -5.16 -8.12
C ILE A 30 22.44 -5.98 -8.70
N THR A 31 22.24 -7.30 -8.72
CA THR A 31 23.10 -8.30 -9.35
C THR A 31 22.27 -9.44 -9.97
N SER A 32 20.94 -9.38 -9.98
CA SER A 32 20.10 -10.46 -10.54
C SER A 32 18.78 -9.98 -11.17
N LEU A 33 18.17 -10.85 -12.01
CA LEU A 33 16.86 -10.70 -12.66
C LEU A 33 15.73 -10.20 -11.73
N ARG A 34 15.87 -10.35 -10.40
CA ARG A 34 14.94 -9.84 -9.38
C ARG A 34 14.84 -8.32 -9.32
N GLY A 35 15.82 -7.58 -9.85
CA GLY A 35 15.75 -6.12 -9.97
C GLY A 35 14.64 -5.65 -10.93
N LEU A 36 14.32 -6.45 -11.95
CA LEU A 36 13.27 -6.12 -12.94
C LEU A 36 11.86 -6.27 -12.37
N SER A 37 11.65 -7.24 -11.46
CA SER A 37 10.40 -7.37 -10.71
C SER A 37 10.11 -6.18 -9.77
N LEU A 38 11.13 -5.38 -9.40
CA LEU A 38 10.94 -4.16 -8.60
C LEU A 38 10.34 -3.01 -9.42
N LEU A 39 10.56 -2.97 -10.73
CA LEU A 39 9.93 -1.98 -11.62
C LEU A 39 8.41 -2.20 -11.73
N LEU A 40 7.94 -3.44 -11.60
CA LEU A 40 6.52 -3.78 -11.53
C LEU A 40 5.86 -3.36 -10.20
N PHE A 41 6.66 -3.05 -9.18
CA PHE A 41 6.18 -2.61 -7.87
C PHE A 41 5.80 -1.12 -7.85
N LEU A 42 6.45 -0.30 -8.67
CA LEU A 42 6.16 1.13 -8.80
C LEU A 42 4.70 1.40 -9.25
N PRO A 43 4.16 0.76 -10.31
CA PRO A 43 2.76 0.94 -10.69
C PRO A 43 1.78 0.40 -9.64
N ALA A 44 2.14 -0.66 -8.90
CA ALA A 44 1.32 -1.16 -7.79
C ALA A 44 1.20 -0.13 -6.65
N LEU A 45 2.29 0.58 -6.36
CA LEU A 45 2.32 1.63 -5.33
C LEU A 45 1.49 2.86 -5.74
N LEU A 46 1.55 3.25 -7.02
CA LEU A 46 0.71 4.31 -7.59
C LEU A 46 -0.78 3.92 -7.58
N LEU A 47 -1.10 2.67 -7.90
CA LEU A 47 -2.48 2.16 -7.79
C LEU A 47 -2.99 2.22 -6.34
N LEU A 48 -2.19 1.78 -5.37
CA LEU A 48 -2.53 1.85 -3.94
C LEU A 48 -2.84 3.29 -3.49
N LEU A 49 -1.99 4.25 -3.86
CA LEU A 49 -2.21 5.68 -3.57
C LEU A 49 -3.45 6.25 -4.29
N GLY A 50 -3.70 5.83 -5.52
CA GLY A 50 -4.90 6.20 -6.26
C GLY A 50 -6.17 5.68 -5.60
N VAL A 51 -6.18 4.43 -5.15
CA VAL A 51 -7.32 3.82 -4.47
C VAL A 51 -7.56 4.46 -3.09
N ASP A 52 -6.52 4.79 -2.32
CA ASP A 52 -6.61 5.59 -1.07
C ASP A 52 -7.36 6.91 -1.31
N SER A 53 -6.98 7.62 -2.37
CA SER A 53 -7.58 8.91 -2.75
C SER A 53 -9.08 8.78 -3.05
N VAL A 54 -9.47 7.72 -3.77
CA VAL A 54 -10.87 7.43 -4.11
C VAL A 54 -11.67 7.06 -2.86
N ILE A 55 -11.12 6.21 -1.98
CA ILE A 55 -11.78 5.80 -0.73
C ILE A 55 -12.00 7.01 0.17
N LYS A 56 -11.02 7.90 0.30
CA LYS A 56 -11.14 9.14 1.08
C LYS A 56 -12.20 10.08 0.51
N ALA A 57 -12.27 10.22 -0.81
CA ALA A 57 -13.31 11.00 -1.48
C ALA A 57 -14.71 10.40 -1.25
N TRP A 58 -14.86 9.08 -1.35
CA TRP A 58 -16.14 8.38 -1.16
C TRP A 58 -16.65 8.40 0.28
N THR A 59 -15.76 8.24 1.25
CA THR A 59 -16.11 8.21 2.67
C THR A 59 -16.28 9.61 3.29
N LYS A 60 -16.20 10.67 2.48
CA LYS A 60 -16.29 12.09 2.89
C LYS A 60 -15.32 12.43 4.04
N GLY A 61 -14.16 11.77 4.08
CA GLY A 61 -13.16 11.97 5.13
C GLY A 61 -13.47 11.26 6.46
N ASN A 62 -14.45 10.34 6.50
CA ASN A 62 -14.71 9.57 7.72
C ASN A 62 -13.63 8.52 7.96
N VAL A 63 -12.66 8.90 8.79
CA VAL A 63 -11.46 8.13 9.16
C VAL A 63 -11.75 6.66 9.48
N ASN A 64 -12.82 6.36 10.22
CA ASN A 64 -13.13 4.98 10.62
C ASN A 64 -13.50 4.10 9.42
N TYR A 65 -14.27 4.64 8.47
CA TYR A 65 -14.65 3.92 7.26
C TYR A 65 -13.47 3.75 6.31
N VAL A 66 -12.63 4.78 6.18
CA VAL A 66 -11.37 4.69 5.40
C VAL A 66 -10.51 3.54 5.94
N TRP A 67 -10.31 3.50 7.25
CA TRP A 67 -9.52 2.46 7.91
C TRP A 67 -10.09 1.05 7.69
N ILE A 68 -11.40 0.87 7.85
CA ILE A 68 -12.03 -0.45 7.68
C ILE A 68 -11.89 -0.91 6.22
N ILE A 69 -12.20 -0.04 5.25
CA ILE A 69 -12.16 -0.38 3.83
C ILE A 69 -10.72 -0.70 3.41
N GLU A 70 -9.76 0.16 3.75
CA GLU A 70 -8.37 -0.07 3.41
C GLU A 70 -7.78 -1.31 4.08
N ALA A 71 -8.09 -1.56 5.36
CA ALA A 71 -7.64 -2.77 6.05
C ALA A 71 -8.20 -4.04 5.40
N LEU A 72 -9.47 -4.01 4.95
CA LEU A 72 -10.09 -5.10 4.21
C LEU A 72 -9.37 -5.36 2.88
N VAL A 73 -9.10 -4.30 2.11
CA VAL A 73 -8.42 -4.42 0.82
C VAL A 73 -7.00 -4.95 1.00
N VAL A 74 -6.22 -4.42 1.95
CA VAL A 74 -4.88 -4.97 2.27
C VAL A 74 -4.98 -6.43 2.69
N GLY A 75 -5.95 -6.79 3.53
CA GLY A 75 -6.18 -8.17 3.95
C GLY A 75 -6.44 -9.11 2.77
N VAL A 76 -7.32 -8.72 1.84
CA VAL A 76 -7.62 -9.50 0.62
C VAL A 76 -6.38 -9.62 -0.27
N ILE A 77 -5.60 -8.55 -0.45
CA ILE A 77 -4.36 -8.57 -1.23
C ILE A 77 -3.35 -9.54 -0.60
N LEU A 78 -3.17 -9.52 0.71
CA LEU A 78 -2.24 -10.42 1.40
C LEU A 78 -2.67 -11.88 1.30
N ILE A 79 -3.97 -12.15 1.44
CA ILE A 79 -4.53 -13.51 1.31
C ILE A 79 -4.33 -14.01 -0.13
N THR A 80 -4.71 -13.22 -1.13
CA THR A 80 -4.57 -13.61 -2.55
C THR A 80 -3.10 -13.79 -2.95
N TRP A 81 -2.19 -12.94 -2.48
CA TRP A 81 -0.75 -13.10 -2.69
C TRP A 81 -0.23 -14.42 -2.12
N ARG A 82 -0.68 -14.79 -0.91
CA ARG A 82 -0.27 -16.05 -0.26
C ARG A 82 -0.65 -17.30 -1.07
N PHE A 83 -1.76 -17.24 -1.81
CA PHE A 83 -2.25 -18.35 -2.65
C PHE A 83 -1.73 -18.31 -4.10
N ALA A 84 -1.18 -17.18 -4.54
CA ALA A 84 -0.59 -17.04 -5.88
C ALA A 84 0.88 -17.50 -5.95
N LEU A 85 1.49 -17.85 -4.80
CA LEU A 85 2.90 -18.19 -4.60
C LEU A 85 3.04 -19.65 -4.17
#